data_AF-A0A2S7WJD2-F1
#
_entry.id   AF-A0A2S7WJD2-F1
#
_cell.length_a   1.000
_cell.length_b   1.000
_cell.length_c   1.000
_cell.angle_alpha   90.00
_cell.angle_beta   90.00
_cell.angle_gamma   90.00
#
_symmetry.space_group_name_H-M   'P 1'
#
loop_
_entity.id
_entity.type
_entity.pdbx_description
1 polymer ?
#
loop_
_entity_poly.entity_id
_entity_poly.type
_entity_poly.pdbx_seq_one_letter_code
_entity_poly.pdbx_strand_id
1 'polypeptide(L)'
;MINFAIQLVISIFIGGCFVFLAKKYRKNLITYFCIGFFICLAIRILYLLIYGLITDFSINQNFDNHRNLSVLFSIMISYVFFRILKAKLHKENPNHFDINDIGKE
;
A
#
# COMPACT_ATOMS: atom_id res chain seq x y z
N MET A 1 0.21 -20.05 -7.74
CA MET A 1 1.13 -19.08 -8.39
C MET A 1 0.43 -17.80 -8.83
N ILE A 2 -0.76 -17.89 -9.44
CA ILE A 2 -1.54 -16.72 -9.90
C ILE A 2 -1.76 -15.66 -8.81
N ASN A 3 -2.17 -16.03 -7.59
CA ASN A 3 -2.41 -15.07 -6.50
C ASN A 3 -1.14 -14.36 -5.99
N PHE A 4 0.05 -14.90 -6.26
CA PHE A 4 1.31 -14.22 -5.96
C PHE A 4 1.66 -13.23 -7.06
N ALA A 5 1.44 -13.61 -8.33
CA ALA A 5 1.59 -12.69 -9.47
C ALA A 5 0.64 -11.48 -9.36
N ILE A 6 -0.63 -11.70 -9.00
CA ILE A 6 -1.60 -10.63 -8.75
C ILE A 6 -1.12 -9.68 -7.65
N GLN A 7 -0.55 -10.21 -6.55
CA GLN A 7 0.03 -9.37 -5.50
C GLN A 7 1.17 -8.52 -6.02
N LEU A 8 2.09 -9.11 -6.78
CA LEU A 8 3.23 -8.39 -7.36
C LEU A 8 2.75 -7.20 -8.20
N VAL A 9 1.76 -7.42 -9.06
CA VAL A 9 1.14 -6.36 -9.88
C VAL A 9 0.52 -5.27 -8.99
N ILE A 10 -0.21 -5.65 -7.94
CA ILE A 10 -0.81 -4.70 -6.98
C ILE A 10 0.27 -3.90 -6.24
N SER A 11 1.35 -4.55 -5.79
CA SER A 11 2.45 -3.89 -5.09
C SER A 11 3.18 -2.91 -6.01
N ILE A 12 3.37 -3.24 -7.30
CA ILE A 12 3.92 -2.31 -8.30
C ILE A 12 2.98 -1.12 -8.50
N PHE A 13 1.68 -1.35 -8.60
CA PHE A 13 0.68 -0.29 -8.75
C PHE A 13 0.68 0.67 -7.54
N ILE A 14 0.70 0.13 -6.33
CA ILE A 14 0.77 0.91 -5.08
C ILE A 14 2.09 1.68 -4.99
N GLY A 15 3.21 1.06 -5.37
CA GLY A 15 4.49 1.76 -5.50
C GLY A 15 4.39 2.95 -6.45
N GLY A 16 3.72 2.78 -7.60
CA GLY A 16 3.43 3.86 -8.55
C GLY A 16 2.61 5.01 -7.95
N CYS A 17 1.59 4.70 -7.15
CA CYS A 17 0.82 5.72 -6.42
C CYS A 17 1.70 6.53 -5.44
N PHE A 18 2.63 5.87 -4.76
CA PHE A 18 3.59 6.54 -3.87
C PHE A 18 4.60 7.40 -4.64
N VAL A 19 5.01 6.98 -5.84
CA VAL A 19 5.84 7.79 -6.74
C VAL A 19 5.13 9.06 -7.16
N PHE A 20 3.83 8.97 -7.50
CA PHE A 20 3.03 10.15 -7.83
C PHE A 20 2.98 11.15 -6.67
N LEU A 21 2.82 10.64 -5.44
CA LEU A 21 2.87 11.45 -4.23
C LEU A 21 4.26 12.08 -4.04
N ALA A 22 5.34 11.32 -4.20
CA ALA A 22 6.70 11.84 -4.07
C ALA A 22 7.02 12.94 -5.10
N LYS A 23 6.56 12.77 -6.35
CA LYS A 23 6.67 13.78 -7.40
C LYS A 23 5.93 15.06 -7.01
N LYS A 24 4.73 14.92 -6.45
CA LYS A 24 3.91 16.05 -5.98
C LYS A 24 4.61 16.87 -4.90
N TYR A 25 5.36 16.24 -3.99
CA TYR A 25 6.02 16.92 -2.87
C TYR A 25 7.55 17.08 -3.03
N ARG A 26 8.07 16.95 -4.26
CA ARG A 26 9.53 17.01 -4.58
C ARG A 26 10.41 16.13 -3.68
N LYS A 27 9.93 14.94 -3.31
CA LYS A 27 10.69 13.95 -2.52
C LYS A 27 11.36 12.93 -3.44
N ASN A 28 12.28 12.15 -2.88
CA ASN A 28 12.98 11.10 -3.64
C ASN A 28 11.99 10.02 -4.12
N LEU A 29 11.87 9.89 -5.45
CA LEU A 29 10.92 9.00 -6.12
C LEU A 29 11.20 7.53 -5.78
N ILE A 30 12.48 7.13 -5.80
CA ILE A 30 12.90 5.74 -5.60
C ILE A 30 12.58 5.30 -4.17
N THR A 31 12.88 6.13 -3.18
CA THR A 31 12.61 5.84 -1.77
C THR A 31 11.12 5.62 -1.53
N TYR A 32 10.26 6.48 -2.09
CA TYR A 32 8.81 6.36 -1.91
C TYR A 32 8.22 5.16 -2.67
N PHE A 33 8.74 4.84 -3.86
CA PHE A 33 8.40 3.60 -4.56
C PHE A 33 8.69 2.38 -3.69
N CYS A 34 9.93 2.28 -3.17
CA CYS A 34 10.34 1.19 -2.32
C CYS A 34 9.47 1.09 -1.07
N ILE A 35 9.16 2.21 -0.41
CA ILE A 35 8.27 2.23 0.76
C ILE A 35 6.89 1.65 0.41
N GLY A 36 6.24 2.13 -0.65
CA GLY A 36 4.92 1.64 -1.06
C GLY A 36 4.93 0.16 -1.44
N PHE A 37 5.95 -0.26 -2.19
CA PHE A 37 6.13 -1.65 -2.62
C PHE A 37 6.35 -2.60 -1.44
N PHE A 38 7.32 -2.29 -0.56
CA PHE A 38 7.65 -3.14 0.58
C PHE A 38 6.56 -3.14 1.65
N ILE A 39 5.86 -2.02 1.89
CA ILE A 39 4.71 -2.00 2.82
C ILE A 39 3.61 -2.95 2.34
N CYS A 40 3.26 -2.91 1.05
CA CYS A 40 2.23 -3.78 0.49
C CYS A 40 2.58 -5.27 0.65
N LEU A 41 3.85 -5.63 0.40
CA LEU A 41 4.34 -7.00 0.60
C LEU A 41 4.40 -7.40 2.08
N ALA A 42 4.89 -6.51 2.95
CA ALA A 42 5.03 -6.77 4.38
C ALA A 42 3.67 -7.05 5.03
N ILE A 43 2.63 -6.28 4.70
CA ILE A 43 1.27 -6.50 5.19
C ILE A 43 0.77 -7.90 4.84
N ARG A 44 1.07 -8.39 3.63
CA ARG A 44 0.64 -9.72 3.21
C ARG A 44 1.39 -10.83 3.94
N ILE A 45 2.71 -10.69 4.10
CA ILE A 45 3.50 -11.65 4.89
C ILE A 45 2.96 -11.70 6.31
N LEU A 46 2.74 -10.53 6.94
CA LEU A 46 2.21 -10.43 8.28
C LEU A 46 0.83 -11.09 8.40
N TYR A 47 -0.09 -10.84 7.46
CA TYR A 47 -1.41 -11.46 7.44
C TYR A 47 -1.33 -12.99 7.36
N LEU A 48 -0.50 -13.53 6.46
CA LEU A 48 -0.30 -14.97 6.32
C LEU A 48 0.30 -15.58 7.59
N LEU A 49 1.21 -14.87 8.25
CA LEU A 49 1.85 -15.31 9.48
C LEU A 49 0.86 -15.34 10.64
N ILE A 50 0.06 -14.27 10.81
CA ILE A 50 -1.01 -14.20 11.82
C ILE A 50 -2.06 -15.29 11.58
N TYR A 51 -2.51 -15.43 10.33
CA TYR A 51 -3.52 -16.44 9.97
C TYR A 51 -2.99 -17.87 10.19
N GLY A 52 -1.74 -18.13 9.78
CA GLY A 52 -1.06 -19.40 10.03
C GLY A 52 -0.95 -19.70 11.52
N LEU A 53 -0.60 -18.71 12.34
CA LEU A 53 -0.46 -18.87 13.78
C LEU A 53 -1.81 -19.12 14.48
N ILE A 54 -2.89 -18.46 14.04
CA ILE A 54 -4.26 -18.69 14.56
C ILE A 54 -4.77 -20.09 14.19
N THR A 55 -4.39 -20.59 13.02
CA THR A 55 -4.85 -21.88 12.51
C THR A 55 -3.91 -23.04 12.87
N ASP A 56 -2.88 -22.79 13.69
CA ASP A 56 -1.81 -23.76 14.02
C ASP A 56 -1.20 -24.40 12.75
N PHE A 57 -1.08 -23.61 11.68
CA PHE A 57 -0.66 -24.03 10.35
C PHE A 57 -1.48 -25.22 9.78
N SER A 58 -2.68 -25.45 10.29
CA SER A 58 -3.62 -26.45 9.80
C SER A 58 -3.99 -26.14 8.35
N ILE A 59 -3.77 -27.12 7.47
CA ILE A 59 -4.14 -27.04 6.05
C ILE A 59 -5.65 -27.26 5.94
N ASN A 60 -6.42 -26.23 6.29
CA ASN A 60 -7.86 -26.27 6.26
C ASN A 60 -8.38 -25.95 4.83
N GLN A 61 -9.39 -26.68 4.34
CA GLN A 61 -9.90 -26.58 2.96
C GLN A 61 -10.44 -25.19 2.56
N ASN A 62 -10.64 -24.27 3.51
CA ASN A 62 -11.04 -22.88 3.27
C ASN A 62 -9.88 -21.92 2.92
N PHE A 63 -8.67 -22.43 2.71
CA PHE A 63 -7.47 -21.64 2.45
C PHE A 63 -7.61 -20.63 1.31
N ASP A 64 -8.36 -20.96 0.25
CA ASP A 64 -8.55 -20.06 -0.90
C ASP A 64 -9.43 -18.84 -0.58
N ASN A 65 -10.45 -18.97 0.27
CA ASN A 65 -11.28 -17.84 0.70
C ASN A 65 -10.48 -16.85 1.55
N HIS A 66 -9.67 -17.35 2.49
CA HIS A 66 -8.80 -16.49 3.32
C HIS A 66 -7.67 -15.83 2.51
N ARG A 67 -7.20 -16.51 1.45
CA ARG A 67 -6.17 -15.97 0.56
C ARG A 67 -6.64 -14.81 -0.29
N ASN A 68 -7.89 -14.82 -0.77
CA ASN A 68 -8.47 -13.66 -1.46
C ASN A 68 -8.75 -12.50 -0.49
N LEU A 69 -9.21 -12.80 0.72
CA LEU A 69 -9.38 -11.80 1.79
C LEU A 69 -8.07 -11.09 2.13
N SER A 70 -6.95 -11.82 2.18
CA SER A 70 -5.61 -11.25 2.37
C SER A 70 -5.25 -10.18 1.33
N VAL A 71 -5.54 -10.44 0.05
CA VAL A 71 -5.30 -9.48 -1.04
C VAL A 71 -6.13 -8.21 -0.82
N LEU A 72 -7.40 -8.38 -0.49
CA LEU A 72 -8.34 -7.28 -0.29
C LEU A 72 -7.94 -6.42 0.91
N PHE A 73 -7.51 -7.04 2.02
CA PHE A 73 -6.95 -6.36 3.18
C PHE A 73 -5.65 -5.61 2.86
N SER A 74 -4.76 -6.21 2.06
CA SER A 74 -3.51 -5.55 1.63
C SER A 74 -3.78 -4.26 0.85
N ILE A 75 -4.78 -4.26 -0.03
CA ILE A 75 -5.21 -3.06 -0.78
C ILE A 75 -5.79 -2.01 0.18
N MET A 76 -6.73 -2.40 1.04
CA MET A 76 -7.37 -1.51 2.01
C MET A 76 -6.34 -0.83 2.93
N ILE A 77 -5.43 -1.60 3.53
CA ILE A 77 -4.42 -1.08 4.45
C ILE A 77 -3.42 -0.17 3.71
N SER A 78 -3.01 -0.54 2.49
CA SER A 78 -2.11 0.30 1.69
C SER A 78 -2.75 1.64 1.33
N TYR A 79 -4.06 1.66 1.06
CA TYR A 79 -4.81 2.88 0.82
C TYR A 79 -4.92 3.77 2.07
N VAL A 80 -5.16 3.18 3.24
CA VAL A 80 -5.15 3.92 4.52
C VAL A 80 -3.77 4.53 4.76
N PHE A 81 -2.69 3.77 4.54
CA PHE A 81 -1.33 4.27 4.65
C PHE A 81 -1.06 5.44 3.69
N PHE A 82 -1.51 5.33 2.44
CA PHE A 82 -1.41 6.39 1.45
C PHE A 82 -2.12 7.67 1.92
N ARG A 83 -3.33 7.56 2.49
CA ARG A 83 -4.09 8.70 3.04
C ARG A 83 -3.35 9.36 4.21
N ILE A 84 -2.81 8.58 5.13
CA ILE A 84 -2.03 9.08 6.28
C ILE A 84 -0.77 9.81 5.78
N LEU A 85 -0.03 9.19 4.86
CA LEU A 85 1.19 9.76 4.32
C LEU A 85 0.91 11.07 3.57
N LYS A 86 -0.14 11.10 2.74
CA LYS A 86 -0.59 12.31 2.06
C LYS A 86 -0.95 13.43 3.05
N ALA A 87 -1.71 13.12 4.10
CA ALA A 87 -2.07 14.09 5.12
C ALA A 87 -0.84 14.64 5.86
N LYS A 88 0.12 13.77 6.19
CA LYS A 88 1.37 14.16 6.84
C LYS A 88 2.24 15.05 5.95
N LEU A 89 2.45 14.66 4.68
CA LEU A 89 3.26 15.44 3.74
C LEU A 89 2.65 16.81 3.43
N HIS A 90 1.32 16.91 3.39
CA HIS A 90 0.63 18.19 3.22
C HIS A 90 0.82 19.10 4.44
N LYS A 91 0.75 18.55 5.66
CA LYS A 91 0.99 19.31 6.90
C LYS A 91 2.44 19.80 7.03
N GLU A 92 3.41 19.03 6.53
CA GLU A 92 4.83 19.40 6.51
C GLU A 92 5.22 20.36 5.37
N ASN A 93 4.36 20.53 4.34
CA ASN A 93 4.61 21.45 3.22
C ASN A 93 3.41 22.39 2.98
N PRO A 94 3.14 23.34 3.91
CA PRO A 94 2.00 24.25 3.81
C PRO A 94 2.07 25.19 2.59
N ASN A 95 3.26 25.46 2.07
CA ASN A 95 3.47 26.32 0.89
C ASN A 95 3.40 25.56 -0.45
N HIS A 96 3.07 24.26 -0.44
CA HIS A 96 2.87 23.53 -1.68
C HIS A 96 1.44 23.72 -2.14
N PHE A 97 1.20 24.81 -2.87
CA PHE A 97 -0.04 25.02 -3.61
C PHE A 97 -0.31 23.77 -4.46
N ASP A 98 -1.42 23.10 -4.18
CA ASP A 98 -1.94 22.08 -5.08
C ASP A 98 -2.26 22.80 -6.39
N ILE A 99 -2.10 22.17 -7.56
CA ILE A 99 -2.56 22.80 -8.82
C ILE A 99 -4.08 23.07 -8.74
N ASN A 100 -4.78 22.34 -7.87
CA ASN A 100 -6.16 22.57 -7.46
C ASN A 100 -6.42 23.79 -6.57
N ASP A 101 -5.38 24.50 -6.13
CA ASP A 101 -5.46 25.77 -5.39
C ASP A 101 -5.05 26.97 -6.25
N ILE A 102 -4.56 26.73 -7.48
CA ILE A 102 -4.31 27.79 -8.46
C ILE A 102 -5.67 28.17 -9.08
N GLY A 103 -6.25 29.29 -8.62
CA GLY A 103 -7.52 29.84 -9.12
C GLY A 103 -8.69 29.87 -8.12
N LYS A 104 -8.43 29.68 -6.81
CA LYS A 104 -9.43 29.93 -5.75
C LYS A 104 -9.37 31.33 -5.13
N GLU A 105 -8.63 32.25 -5.76
CA GLU A 105 -8.66 33.69 -5.45
C GLU A 105 -9.49 34.43 -6.50
#